data_AF-A0A933D695-F1
#
_entry.id   AF-A0A933D695-F1
#
_cell.length_a   1.000
_cell.length_b   1.000
_cell.length_c   1.000
_cell.angle_alpha   90.00
_cell.angle_beta   90.00
_cell.angle_gamma   90.00
#
_symmetry.space_group_name_H-M   'P 1'
#
loop_
_entity.id
_entity.type
_entity.pdbx_description
1 polymer ?
#
loop_
_entity_poly.entity_id
_entity_poly.type
_entity_poly.pdbx_seq_one_letter_code
_entity_poly.pdbx_strand_id
1 'polypeptide(L)' 'MAGKSFDVIIVGGGPGGYTAAIRAAQLGLNTGIIESDRLGGICLNWG' A
#
# COMPACT_ATOMS: atom_id res chain seq x y z
N MET A 1 18.95 12.23 7.90
CA MET A 1 18.25 11.17 7.13
C MET A 1 17.71 11.81 5.87
N ALA A 2 18.12 11.36 4.68
CA ALA A 2 17.48 11.84 3.44
C ALA A 2 16.07 11.24 3.38
N GLY A 3 15.04 12.09 3.33
CA GLY A 3 13.66 11.62 3.19
C GLY A 3 13.50 10.89 1.86
N LYS A 4 13.02 9.64 1.90
CA LYS A 4 12.66 8.93 0.68
C LYS A 4 11.37 9.57 0.15
N SER A 5 11.44 10.24 -0.98
CA SER A 5 10.27 10.82 -1.63
C SER A 5 9.41 9.70 -2.22
N PHE A 6 8.10 9.84 -2.11
CA PHE A 6 7.11 8.97 -2.74
C PHE A 6 6.13 9.86 -3.51
N ASP A 7 5.68 9.40 -4.67
CA ASP A 7 4.64 10.08 -5.43
C ASP A 7 3.25 9.77 -4.82
N VAL A 8 3.10 8.57 -4.25
CA VAL A 8 1.88 8.11 -3.59
C VAL A 8 2.23 7.32 -2.33
N ILE A 9 1.57 7.63 -1.22
CA ILE A 9 1.59 6.82 0.01
C ILE A 9 0.16 6.36 0.32
N ILE A 10 0.00 5.07 0.53
CA ILE A 10 -1.27 4.42 0.86
C ILE A 10 -1.22 3.95 2.30
N VAL A 11 -2.24 4.30 3.09
CA VAL A 11 -2.38 3.90 4.49
C VAL A 11 -3.45 2.83 4.58
N GLY A 12 -3.05 1.63 5.00
CA GLY A 12 -3.87 0.42 5.01
C GLY A 12 -3.52 -0.53 3.86
N GLY A 13 -3.17 -1.76 4.20
CA GLY A 13 -2.78 -2.86 3.33
C GLY A 13 -3.90 -3.85 3.02
N GLY A 14 -5.17 -3.48 3.23
CA GLY A 14 -6.34 -4.30 2.92
C GLY A 14 -6.62 -4.46 1.40
N PRO A 15 -7.71 -5.13 1.02
CA PRO A 15 -8.04 -5.44 -0.39
C PRO A 15 -8.04 -4.21 -1.31
N GLY A 16 -8.57 -3.08 -0.85
CA GLY A 16 -8.50 -1.82 -1.60
C GLY A 16 -7.08 -1.23 -1.61
N GLY A 17 -6.39 -1.27 -0.48
CA GLY A 17 -5.10 -0.63 -0.27
C GLY A 17 -3.97 -1.24 -1.09
N TYR A 18 -3.76 -2.57 -0.97
CA TYR A 18 -2.70 -3.21 -1.75
C TYR A 18 -3.01 -3.17 -3.26
N THR A 19 -4.28 -3.25 -3.65
CA THR A 19 -4.66 -3.17 -5.07
C THR A 19 -4.39 -1.78 -5.64
N ALA A 20 -4.70 -0.72 -4.89
CA ALA A 20 -4.34 0.65 -5.26
C ALA A 20 -2.81 0.82 -5.36
N ALA A 21 -2.05 0.23 -4.43
CA ALA A 21 -0.59 0.30 -4.44
C ALA A 21 0.01 -0.39 -5.66
N ILE A 22 -0.48 -1.59 -5.99
CA ILE A 22 -0.08 -2.33 -7.19
C ILE A 22 -0.40 -1.50 -8.44
N ARG A 23 -1.60 -0.91 -8.52
CA ARG A 23 -1.98 -0.11 -9.69
C ARG A 23 -1.15 1.16 -9.82
N ALA A 24 -0.85 1.86 -8.73
CA ALA A 24 0.01 3.04 -8.73
C ALA A 24 1.44 2.70 -9.18
N ALA A 25 2.00 1.60 -8.69
CA ALA A 25 3.31 1.12 -9.12
C ALA A 25 3.33 0.72 -10.62
N GLN A 26 2.28 0.07 -11.13
CA GLN A 26 2.14 -0.24 -12.55
C GLN A 26 2.07 1.00 -13.45
N LEU A 27 1.59 2.13 -12.92
CA LEU A 27 1.58 3.42 -13.61
C LEU A 27 2.93 4.17 -13.52
N GLY A 28 3.95 3.56 -12.90
CA GLY A 28 5.29 4.11 -12.79
C GLY A 28 5.48 5.07 -11.61
N LEU A 29 4.51 5.19 -10.71
CA LEU A 29 4.60 6.04 -9.52
C LEU A 29 5.46 5.36 -8.45
N ASN A 30 6.38 6.11 -7.86
CA ASN A 30 7.12 5.66 -6.68
C ASN A 30 6.15 5.56 -5.49
N THR A 31 5.70 4.35 -5.22
CA THR A 31 4.55 4.07 -4.35
C THR A 31 5.01 3.45 -3.03
N GLY A 32 4.51 3.98 -1.91
CA GLY A 32 4.66 3.40 -0.58
C GLY A 32 3.32 2.90 -0.02
N ILE A 33 3.35 1.82 0.75
CA ILE A 33 2.21 1.34 1.53
C ILE A 33 2.61 1.20 2.99
N ILE A 34 1.73 1.62 3.90
CA ILE A 34 1.92 1.52 5.35
C ILE A 34 0.76 0.70 5.90
N GLU A 35 1.07 -0.40 6.58
CA GLU A 35 0.11 -1.24 7.29
C GLU A 35 0.64 -1.48 8.70
N SER A 36 -0.23 -1.34 9.69
CA SER A 36 0.06 -1.55 11.11
C SER A 36 0.06 -3.02 11.52
N ASP A 37 -0.64 -3.88 10.77
CA ASP A 37 -0.80 -5.30 11.04
C ASP A 37 -0.49 -6.15 9.78
N ARG A 38 -1.34 -7.12 9.42
CA ARG A 38 -1.13 -8.03 8.29
C ARG A 38 -1.64 -7.46 6.97
N LEU A 39 -0.80 -7.56 5.92
CA LEU A 39 -1.23 -7.31 4.54
C LEU A 39 -2.43 -8.19 4.17
N GLY A 40 -3.30 -7.67 3.32
CA GLY A 40 -4.57 -8.28 2.94
C GLY A 40 -5.75 -7.91 3.84
N GLY A 41 -5.50 -7.27 4.99
CA GLY A 41 -6.55 -6.73 5.87
C GLY A 41 -7.54 -7.79 6.36
N ILE A 42 -8.75 -7.35 6.72
CA ILE A 42 -9.82 -8.23 7.25
C ILE A 42 -10.13 -9.38 6.28
N CYS A 43 -10.36 -9.06 5.00
CA CYS A 43 -10.76 -10.02 3.98
C CYS A 43 -9.81 -11.22 3.85
N LEU A 44 -8.49 -11.01 3.87
CA LEU A 44 -7.53 -12.10 3.68
C LEU A 44 -7.20 -12.86 4.98
N ASN A 45 -7.33 -12.20 6.13
CA ASN A 45 -6.81 -12.73 7.40
C ASN A 45 -7.90 -13.19 8.37
N TRP A 46 -9.14 -12.71 8.23
CA TRP A 46 -10.24 -12.95 9.17
C TRP A 46 -11.61 -13.21 8.53
N GLY A 47 -11.79 -12.92 7.24
CA GLY A 47 -13.04 -13.17 6.48
C GLY A 47 -13.60 -11.94 5.79
#